data_AF-A0A7L4NTH1-F1
#
_entry.id   AF-A0A7L4NTH1-F1
#
_cell.length_a   1.000
_cell.length_b   1.000
_cell.length_c   1.000
_cell.angle_alpha   90.00
_cell.angle_beta   90.00
_cell.angle_gamma   90.00
#
_symmetry.space_group_name_H-M   'P 1'
#
loop_
_entity.id
_entity.type
_entity.pdbx_description
1 polymer ?
#
loop_
_entity_poly.entity_id
_entity_poly.type
_entity_poly.pdbx_seq_one_letter_code
_entity_poly.pdbx_strand_id
1 'polypeptide(L)'
;HPQAHLGTCGFNVIPCPNRCSTKLSRRDLPEHVQHGCPKRRVKCEFCASDFTGEAFEGHQGTCPQESVYCENKCGARMMRRLLSQHSLVECPKRTQPCTYCAKEFVFDTIQNHQYQCPRYPVPCPNQCGTPSIAREDVPTHLKESCNTAMLLCPFKEAGCKHRCPKLAMGRHLEESTKVHLGMVCALVSRQRQEILELRRDMEELSVSSDGTLIWKIADYARKLQEAKARSNYEFFSPPFYTHKYGYKLQVSAFLNGNGSG
;
A
#
# COMPACT_ATOMS: atom_id res chain seq x y z
N HIS A 1 -57.35 66.10 -41.43
CA HIS A 1 -55.89 65.89 -41.46
C HIS A 1 -55.24 65.03 -40.35
N PRO A 2 -55.93 64.43 -39.34
CA PRO A 2 -55.24 63.62 -38.32
C PRO A 2 -54.76 62.25 -38.82
N GLN A 3 -55.50 61.64 -39.75
CA GLN A 3 -55.18 60.32 -40.30
C GLN A 3 -53.91 60.32 -41.18
N ALA A 4 -53.67 61.41 -41.91
CA ALA A 4 -52.45 61.61 -42.69
C ALA A 4 -51.21 61.86 -41.80
N HIS A 5 -51.39 62.55 -40.66
CA HIS A 5 -50.30 62.80 -39.70
C HIS A 5 -49.88 61.53 -38.95
N LEU A 6 -50.82 60.63 -38.63
CA LEU A 6 -50.52 59.32 -38.06
C LEU A 6 -49.61 58.47 -38.98
N GLY A 7 -49.67 58.70 -40.29
CA GLY A 7 -48.81 58.04 -41.28
C GLY A 7 -47.36 58.52 -41.32
N THR A 8 -47.01 59.64 -40.67
CA THR A 8 -45.66 60.24 -40.68
C THR A 8 -45.12 60.57 -39.28
N CYS A 9 -45.97 60.56 -38.25
CA CYS A 9 -45.57 60.85 -36.87
C CYS A 9 -44.63 59.78 -36.30
N GLY A 10 -43.42 60.20 -35.90
CA GLY A 10 -42.41 59.33 -35.29
C GLY A 10 -42.80 58.75 -33.92
N PHE A 11 -43.72 59.41 -33.23
CA PHE A 11 -44.27 58.96 -31.93
C PHE A 11 -45.52 58.06 -32.07
N ASN A 12 -45.99 57.81 -33.30
CA ASN A 12 -47.11 56.91 -33.51
C ASN A 12 -46.73 55.49 -33.07
N VAL A 13 -47.56 54.88 -32.21
CA VAL A 13 -47.34 53.56 -31.66
C VAL A 13 -47.88 52.52 -32.64
N ILE A 14 -46.98 51.70 -33.17
CA ILE A 14 -47.30 50.66 -34.15
C ILE A 14 -46.91 49.27 -33.62
N PRO A 15 -47.67 48.21 -33.97
CA PRO A 15 -47.28 46.84 -33.63
C PRO A 15 -46.04 46.42 -34.42
N CYS A 16 -45.21 45.55 -33.84
CA CYS A 16 -44.03 45.02 -34.52
C CYS A 16 -44.42 44.18 -35.76
N PRO A 17 -43.77 44.38 -36.92
CA PRO A 17 -44.05 43.64 -38.15
C PRO A 17 -43.72 42.14 -38.02
N ASN A 18 -42.79 41.77 -37.13
CA ASN A 18 -42.47 40.37 -36.81
C ASN A 18 -43.50 39.72 -35.85
N ARG A 19 -44.61 40.42 -35.53
CA ARG A 19 -45.69 39.95 -34.66
C ARG A 19 -45.21 39.44 -33.30
N CYS A 20 -44.27 40.17 -32.69
CA CYS A 20 -44.01 40.05 -31.26
C CYS A 20 -45.01 40.89 -30.45
N SER A 21 -45.14 40.63 -29.15
CA SER A 21 -46.19 41.20 -28.31
C SER A 21 -46.01 42.69 -27.97
N THR A 22 -44.89 43.29 -28.36
CA THR A 22 -44.51 44.69 -28.05
C THR A 22 -45.10 45.68 -29.06
N LYS A 23 -45.57 46.82 -28.53
CA LYS A 23 -45.99 48.00 -29.30
C LYS A 23 -44.95 49.10 -29.07
N LEU A 24 -44.47 49.72 -30.14
CA LEU A 24 -43.35 50.65 -30.09
C LEU A 24 -43.64 51.90 -30.91
N SER A 25 -42.98 53.00 -30.58
CA SER A 25 -43.02 54.19 -31.44
C SER A 25 -42.38 53.87 -32.79
N ARG A 26 -42.83 54.54 -33.85
CA ARG A 26 -42.25 54.36 -35.19
C ARG A 26 -40.75 54.71 -35.24
N ARG A 27 -40.28 55.61 -34.37
CA ARG A 27 -38.86 55.94 -34.22
C ARG A 27 -38.04 54.79 -33.64
N ASP A 28 -38.58 54.07 -32.67
CA ASP A 28 -37.85 53.00 -31.94
C ASP A 28 -38.00 51.61 -32.59
N LEU A 29 -38.95 51.48 -33.53
CA LEU A 29 -39.19 50.24 -34.25
C LEU A 29 -37.96 49.68 -34.99
N PRO A 30 -37.12 50.46 -35.69
CA PRO A 30 -35.94 49.95 -36.38
C PRO A 30 -34.95 49.30 -35.42
N GLU A 31 -34.65 49.96 -34.30
CA GLU A 31 -33.72 49.45 -33.28
C GLU A 31 -34.25 48.16 -32.64
N HIS A 32 -35.55 48.11 -32.32
CA HIS A 32 -36.18 46.90 -31.82
C HIS A 32 -36.11 45.75 -32.83
N VAL A 33 -36.49 45.95 -34.09
CA VAL A 33 -36.47 44.87 -35.10
C VAL A 33 -35.05 44.34 -35.33
N GLN A 34 -34.04 45.20 -35.22
CA GLN A 34 -32.64 44.84 -35.42
C GLN A 34 -32.04 44.08 -34.23
N HIS A 35 -32.26 44.54 -32.99
CA HIS A 35 -31.57 44.04 -31.80
C HIS A 35 -32.51 43.51 -30.71
N GLY A 36 -33.66 44.14 -30.49
CA GLY A 36 -34.54 43.86 -29.34
C GLY A 36 -35.73 42.93 -29.59
N CYS A 37 -35.99 42.51 -30.82
CA CYS A 37 -37.17 41.72 -31.17
C CYS A 37 -36.88 40.22 -31.03
N PRO A 38 -37.58 39.48 -30.15
CA PRO A 38 -37.38 38.03 -30.00
C PRO A 38 -37.68 37.24 -31.27
N LYS A 39 -38.56 37.78 -32.12
CA LYS A 39 -38.95 37.20 -33.42
C LYS A 39 -38.23 37.82 -34.61
N ARG A 40 -37.15 38.59 -34.39
CA ARG A 40 -36.29 39.06 -35.49
C ARG A 40 -35.75 37.87 -36.26
N ARG A 41 -35.58 38.03 -37.57
CA ARG A 41 -34.93 37.01 -38.40
C ARG A 41 -33.42 37.19 -38.32
N VAL A 42 -32.71 36.15 -37.89
CA VAL A 42 -31.26 36.10 -37.79
C VAL A 42 -30.76 34.95 -38.64
N LYS A 43 -29.80 35.22 -39.53
CA LYS A 43 -29.15 34.19 -40.33
C LYS A 43 -27.83 33.81 -39.67
N CYS A 44 -27.59 32.52 -39.45
CA CYS A 44 -26.31 32.07 -38.90
C CYS A 44 -25.18 32.22 -39.95
N GLU A 45 -24.05 32.81 -39.56
CA GLU A 45 -22.91 33.02 -40.45
C GLU A 45 -22.20 31.71 -40.82
N PHE A 46 -22.33 30.66 -40.00
CA PHE A 46 -21.65 29.38 -40.20
C PHE A 46 -22.48 28.36 -40.98
N CYS A 47 -23.78 28.23 -40.68
CA CYS A 47 -24.66 27.24 -41.33
C CYS A 47 -25.64 27.85 -42.34
N ALA A 48 -25.70 29.19 -42.44
CA ALA A 48 -26.60 29.94 -43.33
C ALA A 48 -28.11 29.73 -43.08
N SER A 49 -28.51 28.99 -42.05
CA SER A 49 -29.92 28.81 -41.68
C SER A 49 -30.52 30.06 -41.03
N ASP A 50 -31.82 30.27 -41.29
CA ASP A 50 -32.64 31.32 -40.69
C ASP A 50 -33.23 30.89 -39.34
N PHE A 51 -33.10 31.74 -38.33
CA PHE A 51 -33.63 31.55 -36.98
C PHE A 51 -34.42 32.79 -36.53
N THR A 52 -35.31 32.62 -35.55
CA THR A 52 -35.81 33.75 -34.76
C THR A 52 -34.73 34.22 -33.77
N GLY A 53 -34.80 35.46 -33.29
CA GLY A 53 -33.85 35.99 -32.30
C GLY A 53 -33.69 35.08 -31.07
N GLU A 54 -34.79 34.63 -30.50
CA GLU A 54 -34.82 33.70 -29.36
C GLU A 54 -34.20 32.33 -29.69
N ALA A 55 -34.52 31.76 -30.86
CA ALA A 55 -33.94 30.48 -31.28
C ALA A 55 -32.43 30.60 -31.61
N PHE A 56 -32.00 31.77 -32.09
CA PHE A 56 -30.60 32.03 -32.41
C PHE A 56 -29.74 32.11 -31.16
N GLU A 57 -30.25 32.64 -30.04
CA GLU A 57 -29.52 32.65 -28.76
C GLU A 57 -29.17 31.23 -28.29
N GLY A 58 -30.07 30.25 -28.46
CA GLY A 58 -29.78 28.84 -28.16
C GLY A 58 -28.88 28.14 -29.20
N HIS A 59 -28.89 28.62 -30.44
CA HIS A 59 -28.01 28.13 -31.51
C HIS A 59 -26.58 28.69 -31.41
N GLN A 60 -26.43 29.88 -30.83
CA GLN A 60 -25.15 30.56 -30.69
C GLN A 60 -24.21 29.72 -29.83
N GLY A 61 -23.04 29.39 -30.38
CA GLY A 61 -22.05 28.51 -29.71
C GLY A 61 -22.38 27.01 -29.76
N THR A 62 -23.49 26.59 -30.39
CA THR A 62 -23.83 25.16 -30.62
C THR A 62 -23.88 24.78 -32.10
N CYS A 63 -23.62 25.74 -33.00
CA CYS A 63 -23.70 25.52 -34.44
C CYS A 63 -22.80 24.37 -34.92
N PRO A 64 -23.34 23.32 -35.58
CA PRO A 64 -22.56 22.17 -36.03
C PRO A 64 -21.47 22.48 -37.06
N GLN A 65 -21.63 23.58 -37.82
CA GLN A 65 -20.72 24.02 -38.89
C GLN A 65 -19.69 25.05 -38.41
N GLU A 66 -19.85 25.58 -37.20
CA GLU A 66 -18.87 26.48 -36.61
C GLU A 66 -17.53 25.76 -36.45
N SER A 67 -16.45 26.39 -36.93
CA SER A 67 -15.10 25.84 -36.81
C SER A 67 -14.48 26.25 -35.48
N VAL A 68 -14.25 25.26 -34.62
CA VAL A 68 -13.77 25.43 -33.25
C VAL A 68 -12.48 24.64 -33.01
N TYR A 69 -11.72 25.04 -31.99
CA TYR A 69 -10.52 24.33 -31.57
C TYR A 69 -10.86 23.07 -30.78
N CYS A 70 -10.02 22.05 -30.89
CA CYS A 70 -10.15 20.84 -30.09
C CYS A 70 -9.96 21.13 -28.59
N GLU A 71 -10.85 20.59 -27.76
CA GLU A 71 -10.84 20.71 -26.30
C GLU A 71 -9.58 20.10 -25.66
N ASN A 72 -8.99 19.08 -26.28
CA ASN A 72 -7.74 18.43 -25.84
C ASN A 72 -6.49 19.27 -26.14
N LYS A 73 -6.65 20.52 -26.62
CA LYS A 73 -5.57 21.47 -26.92
C LYS A 73 -4.49 20.89 -27.85
N CYS A 74 -4.91 20.04 -28.81
CA CYS A 74 -4.01 19.44 -29.80
C CYS A 74 -3.59 20.41 -30.92
N GLY A 75 -4.20 21.60 -30.98
CA GLY A 75 -3.97 22.60 -32.03
C GLY A 75 -4.85 22.47 -33.28
N ALA A 76 -5.62 21.38 -33.43
CA ALA A 76 -6.52 21.20 -34.56
C ALA A 76 -7.77 22.10 -34.47
N ARG A 77 -8.21 22.61 -35.62
CA ARG A 77 -9.44 23.41 -35.78
C ARG A 77 -10.35 22.77 -36.82
N MET A 78 -11.60 22.51 -36.47
CA MET A 78 -12.55 21.82 -37.34
C MET A 78 -14.01 22.13 -36.98
N MET A 79 -14.95 21.72 -37.84
CA MET A 79 -16.38 21.86 -37.59
C MET A 79 -16.78 21.13 -36.31
N ARG A 80 -17.63 21.76 -35.48
CA ARG A 80 -18.12 21.21 -34.21
C ARG A 80 -18.66 19.78 -34.34
N ARG A 81 -19.37 19.48 -35.42
CA ARG A 81 -19.91 18.12 -35.70
C ARG A 81 -18.86 17.03 -35.83
N LEU A 82 -17.61 17.37 -36.17
CA LEU A 82 -16.50 16.43 -36.34
C LEU A 82 -15.62 16.31 -35.09
N LEU A 83 -15.81 17.19 -34.08
CA LEU A 83 -14.98 17.19 -32.87
C LEU A 83 -15.06 15.88 -32.10
N SER A 84 -16.22 15.25 -32.03
CA SER A 84 -16.42 13.97 -31.32
C SER A 84 -15.64 12.83 -31.96
N GLN A 85 -15.68 12.72 -33.29
CA GLN A 85 -14.90 11.73 -34.03
C GLN A 85 -13.40 11.96 -33.86
N HIS A 86 -12.97 13.22 -34.00
CA HIS A 86 -11.58 13.58 -33.79
C HIS A 86 -11.10 13.25 -32.37
N SER A 87 -11.84 13.66 -31.33
CA SER A 87 -11.41 13.49 -29.94
C SER A 87 -11.26 12.03 -29.54
N LEU A 88 -12.07 11.14 -30.11
CA LEU A 88 -12.05 9.71 -29.79
C LEU A 88 -11.04 8.90 -30.61
N VAL A 89 -10.85 9.23 -31.89
CA VAL A 89 -10.11 8.35 -32.83
C VAL A 89 -8.81 8.99 -33.32
N GLU A 90 -8.85 10.26 -33.72
CA GLU A 90 -7.74 10.88 -34.47
C GLU A 90 -6.83 11.75 -33.59
N CYS A 91 -7.37 12.29 -32.49
CA CYS A 91 -6.67 13.27 -31.68
C CYS A 91 -5.41 12.65 -31.07
N PRO A 92 -4.21 13.22 -31.28
CA PRO A 92 -2.98 12.73 -30.68
C PRO A 92 -2.97 12.95 -29.16
N LYS A 93 -3.76 13.92 -28.68
CA LYS A 93 -3.95 14.23 -27.26
C LYS A 93 -5.22 13.59 -26.67
N ARG A 94 -5.82 12.59 -27.33
CA ARG A 94 -6.95 11.84 -26.76
C ARG A 94 -6.55 11.12 -25.48
N THR A 95 -7.48 10.95 -24.56
CA THR A 95 -7.28 10.13 -23.36
C THR A 95 -7.62 8.67 -23.66
N GLN A 96 -6.82 7.74 -23.12
CA GLN A 96 -7.09 6.31 -23.17
C GLN A 96 -6.76 5.66 -21.82
N PRO A 97 -7.56 4.69 -21.36
CA PRO A 97 -7.26 3.92 -20.17
C PRO A 97 -6.08 2.97 -20.44
N CYS A 98 -5.17 2.88 -19.48
CA CYS A 98 -4.12 1.87 -19.50
C CYS A 98 -4.74 0.47 -19.38
N THR A 99 -4.36 -0.45 -20.28
CA THR A 99 -4.87 -1.83 -20.29
C THR A 99 -4.51 -2.63 -19.03
N TYR A 100 -3.50 -2.19 -18.27
CA TYR A 100 -3.00 -2.89 -17.09
C TYR A 100 -3.48 -2.29 -15.76
N CYS A 101 -3.56 -0.95 -15.67
CA CYS A 101 -3.93 -0.26 -14.41
C CYS A 101 -5.26 0.51 -14.48
N ALA A 102 -5.93 0.52 -15.64
CA ALA A 102 -7.20 1.20 -15.91
C ALA A 102 -7.22 2.73 -15.69
N LYS A 103 -6.11 3.34 -15.27
CA LYS A 103 -5.99 4.81 -15.16
C LYS A 103 -5.93 5.45 -16.55
N GLU A 104 -6.50 6.65 -16.67
CA GLU A 104 -6.53 7.39 -17.94
C GLU A 104 -5.23 8.17 -18.17
N PHE A 105 -4.72 8.09 -19.39
CA PHE A 105 -3.53 8.82 -19.84
C PHE A 105 -3.75 9.41 -21.22
N VAL A 106 -2.99 10.46 -21.55
CA VAL A 106 -2.95 10.98 -22.92
C VAL A 106 -2.28 9.94 -23.82
N PHE A 107 -2.85 9.69 -25.00
CA PHE A 107 -2.35 8.70 -25.96
C PHE A 107 -0.85 8.88 -26.29
N ASP A 108 -0.41 10.14 -26.40
CA ASP A 108 0.98 10.52 -26.59
C ASP A 108 1.91 10.07 -25.44
N THR A 109 1.42 10.02 -24.19
CA THR A 109 2.24 9.71 -23.01
C THR A 109 2.02 8.31 -22.45
N ILE A 110 1.01 7.58 -22.92
CA ILE A 110 0.66 6.24 -22.41
C ILE A 110 1.79 5.22 -22.60
N GLN A 111 2.58 5.35 -23.67
CA GLN A 111 3.75 4.49 -23.89
C GLN A 111 4.79 4.69 -22.79
N ASN A 112 5.05 5.94 -22.37
CA ASN A 112 5.97 6.22 -21.26
C ASN A 112 5.43 5.66 -19.93
N HIS A 113 4.11 5.78 -19.71
CA HIS A 113 3.47 5.16 -18.55
C HIS A 113 3.68 3.64 -18.51
N GLN A 114 3.59 2.93 -19.63
CA GLN A 114 3.78 1.46 -19.66
C GLN A 114 5.14 1.04 -19.08
N TYR A 115 6.21 1.81 -19.31
CA TYR A 115 7.53 1.54 -18.71
C TYR A 115 7.57 1.69 -17.19
N GLN A 116 6.63 2.42 -16.59
CA GLN A 116 6.56 2.70 -15.15
C GLN A 116 5.29 2.12 -14.51
N CYS A 117 4.43 1.46 -15.28
CA CYS A 117 3.13 1.01 -14.82
C CYS A 117 3.30 -0.11 -13.78
N PRO A 118 2.76 0.04 -12.55
CA PRO A 118 2.90 -0.96 -11.48
C PRO A 118 2.34 -2.33 -11.84
N ARG A 119 1.25 -2.33 -12.60
CA ARG A 119 0.54 -3.53 -13.08
C ARG A 119 1.07 -4.07 -14.41
N TYR A 120 2.11 -3.44 -14.98
CA TYR A 120 2.71 -3.93 -16.22
C TYR A 120 3.33 -5.31 -16.00
N PRO A 121 3.00 -6.32 -16.82
CA PRO A 121 3.56 -7.66 -16.69
C PRO A 121 5.03 -7.69 -17.12
N VAL A 122 5.91 -8.15 -16.24
CA VAL A 122 7.34 -8.31 -16.50
C VAL A 122 7.77 -9.77 -16.23
N PRO A 123 8.78 -10.28 -16.96
CA PRO A 123 9.35 -11.59 -16.67
C PRO A 123 10.13 -11.57 -15.34
N CYS A 124 10.28 -12.72 -14.71
CA CYS A 124 11.09 -12.84 -13.50
C CYS A 124 12.57 -12.52 -13.78
N PRO A 125 13.24 -11.64 -13.01
CA PRO A 125 14.66 -11.36 -13.16
C PRO A 125 15.56 -12.59 -13.00
N ASN A 126 15.14 -13.55 -12.17
CA ASN A 126 15.85 -14.82 -11.95
C ASN A 126 15.45 -15.91 -12.97
N GLN A 127 14.72 -15.54 -14.03
CA GLN A 127 14.33 -16.42 -15.13
C GLN A 127 13.71 -17.75 -14.65
N CYS A 128 12.85 -17.68 -13.63
CA CYS A 128 12.27 -18.86 -12.98
C CYS A 128 11.23 -19.62 -13.81
N GLY A 129 10.97 -19.18 -15.05
CA GLY A 129 9.94 -19.74 -15.93
C GLY A 129 8.52 -19.18 -15.73
N THR A 130 8.27 -18.34 -14.70
CA THR A 130 6.99 -17.64 -14.57
C THR A 130 6.85 -16.60 -15.70
N PRO A 131 5.82 -16.70 -16.56
CA PRO A 131 5.75 -15.93 -17.81
C PRO A 131 5.44 -14.45 -17.58
N SER A 132 4.66 -14.12 -16.55
CA SER A 132 4.26 -12.73 -16.29
C SER A 132 4.02 -12.48 -14.79
N ILE A 133 4.70 -11.48 -14.25
CA ILE A 133 4.53 -11.00 -12.87
C ILE A 133 4.24 -9.49 -12.98
N ALA A 134 3.21 -8.99 -12.29
CA ALA A 134 3.02 -7.53 -12.26
C ALA A 134 4.24 -6.88 -11.60
N ARG A 135 4.72 -5.77 -12.17
CA ARG A 135 5.97 -5.12 -11.75
C ARG A 135 6.07 -4.88 -10.24
N GLU A 136 4.98 -4.45 -9.62
CA GLU A 136 4.93 -4.21 -8.16
C GLU A 136 4.98 -5.49 -7.32
N ASP A 137 4.60 -6.64 -7.89
CA ASP A 137 4.58 -7.94 -7.21
C ASP A 137 5.91 -8.71 -7.36
N VAL A 138 6.86 -8.21 -8.18
CA VAL A 138 8.18 -8.83 -8.38
C VAL A 138 8.94 -9.03 -7.06
N PRO A 139 9.05 -8.05 -6.14
CA PRO A 139 9.75 -8.25 -4.87
C PRO A 139 9.14 -9.37 -4.03
N THR A 140 7.81 -9.41 -3.95
CA THR A 140 7.06 -10.45 -3.23
C THR A 140 7.27 -11.83 -3.88
N HIS A 141 7.19 -11.90 -5.21
CA HIS A 141 7.51 -13.13 -5.95
C HIS A 141 8.93 -13.62 -5.64
N LEU A 142 9.94 -12.75 -5.71
CA LEU A 142 11.34 -13.10 -5.47
C LEU A 142 11.57 -13.65 -4.05
N LYS A 143 10.85 -13.14 -3.06
CA LYS A 143 10.97 -13.55 -1.66
C LYS A 143 10.24 -14.85 -1.35
N GLU A 144 9.02 -15.02 -1.85
CA GLU A 144 8.10 -16.05 -1.36
C GLU A 144 7.82 -17.16 -2.37
N SER A 145 7.75 -16.82 -3.66
CA SER A 145 7.23 -17.71 -4.72
C SER A 145 8.28 -18.15 -5.75
N CYS A 146 9.41 -17.47 -5.85
CA CYS A 146 10.41 -17.72 -6.88
C CYS A 146 11.17 -19.03 -6.62
N ASN A 147 11.03 -20.00 -7.51
CA ASN A 147 11.68 -21.31 -7.39
C ASN A 147 13.20 -21.26 -7.64
N THR A 148 13.69 -20.20 -8.28
CA THR A 148 15.13 -19.95 -8.48
C THR A 148 15.73 -19.04 -7.41
N ALA A 149 14.93 -18.59 -6.42
CA ALA A 149 15.45 -17.85 -5.28
C ALA A 149 16.53 -18.69 -4.57
N MET A 150 17.70 -18.09 -4.39
CA MET A 150 18.84 -18.71 -3.73
C MET A 150 18.65 -18.68 -2.22
N LEU A 151 18.27 -19.82 -1.63
CA LEU A 151 17.99 -19.99 -0.21
C LEU A 151 19.20 -20.57 0.53
N LEU A 152 19.36 -20.15 1.79
CA LEU A 152 20.28 -20.79 2.73
C LEU A 152 19.66 -22.10 3.25
N CYS A 153 20.51 -23.09 3.53
CA CYS A 153 20.06 -24.35 4.12
C CYS A 153 19.36 -24.11 5.48
N PRO A 154 18.21 -24.78 5.76
CA PRO A 154 17.52 -24.71 7.05
C PRO A 154 18.41 -25.03 8.27
N PHE A 155 19.45 -25.85 8.09
CA PHE A 155 20.42 -26.21 9.12
C PHE A 155 21.53 -25.17 9.33
N LYS A 156 21.35 -23.92 8.88
CA LYS A 156 22.33 -22.83 9.06
C LYS A 156 22.72 -22.59 10.52
N GLU A 157 21.75 -22.67 11.44
CA GLU A 157 21.97 -22.48 12.88
C GLU A 157 22.76 -23.63 13.50
N ALA A 158 22.65 -24.84 12.91
CA ALA A 158 23.49 -25.98 13.27
C ALA A 158 24.91 -25.91 12.64
N GLY A 159 25.12 -25.00 11.68
CA GLY A 159 26.42 -24.71 11.06
C GLY A 159 26.51 -24.97 9.55
N CYS A 160 25.42 -25.35 8.88
CA CYS A 160 25.44 -25.59 7.43
C CYS A 160 25.48 -24.26 6.63
N LYS A 161 26.54 -24.06 5.83
CA LYS A 161 26.73 -22.84 5.02
C LYS A 161 26.21 -22.97 3.57
N HIS A 162 25.54 -24.06 3.25
CA HIS A 162 25.12 -24.33 1.87
C HIS A 162 24.01 -23.36 1.42
N ARG A 163 24.11 -22.90 0.16
CA ARG A 163 23.13 -22.01 -0.47
C ARG A 163 22.87 -22.50 -1.90
N CYS A 164 21.60 -22.71 -2.24
CA CYS A 164 21.21 -23.18 -3.56
C CYS A 164 19.80 -22.69 -3.93
N PRO A 165 19.38 -22.79 -5.21
CA PRO A 165 18.02 -22.45 -5.62
C PRO A 165 17.00 -23.30 -4.86
N LYS A 166 15.82 -22.75 -4.55
CA LYS A 166 14.73 -23.46 -3.84
C LYS A 166 14.43 -24.84 -4.43
N LEU A 167 14.43 -24.97 -5.76
CA LEU A 167 14.22 -26.25 -6.45
C LEU A 167 15.29 -27.30 -6.13
N ALA A 168 16.55 -26.89 -5.97
CA ALA A 168 17.68 -27.78 -5.68
C ALA A 168 17.84 -28.10 -4.19
N MET A 169 17.14 -27.37 -3.31
CA MET A 169 17.27 -27.53 -1.85
C MET A 169 16.82 -28.91 -1.38
N GLY A 170 15.76 -29.49 -1.97
CA GLY A 170 15.29 -30.83 -1.62
C GLY A 170 16.38 -31.89 -1.78
N ARG A 171 17.05 -31.90 -2.94
CA ARG A 171 18.16 -32.81 -3.22
C ARG A 171 19.32 -32.63 -2.25
N HIS A 172 19.71 -31.38 -1.96
CA HIS A 172 20.77 -31.10 -0.97
C HIS A 172 20.43 -31.68 0.42
N LEU A 173 19.19 -31.50 0.88
CA LEU A 173 18.73 -32.00 2.17
C LEU A 173 18.81 -33.53 2.23
N GLU A 174 18.39 -34.23 1.18
CA GLU A 174 18.47 -35.68 1.08
C GLU A 174 19.93 -36.17 1.08
N GLU A 175 20.78 -35.62 0.22
CA GLU A 175 22.20 -36.00 0.11
C GLU A 175 23.00 -35.70 1.38
N SER A 176 22.67 -34.61 2.08
CA SER A 176 23.40 -34.12 3.26
C SER A 176 22.78 -34.54 4.58
N THR A 177 21.77 -35.42 4.59
CA THR A 177 21.01 -35.78 5.81
C THR A 177 21.92 -36.26 6.94
N LYS A 178 22.88 -37.15 6.67
CA LYS A 178 23.80 -37.67 7.70
C LYS A 178 24.67 -36.57 8.32
N VAL A 179 25.15 -35.64 7.49
CA VAL A 179 25.94 -34.50 7.94
C VAL A 179 25.10 -33.57 8.80
N HIS A 180 23.87 -33.26 8.37
CA HIS A 180 22.94 -32.42 9.13
C HIS A 180 22.58 -33.05 10.48
N LEU A 181 22.33 -34.36 10.54
CA LEU A 181 22.09 -35.06 11.81
C LEU A 181 23.30 -34.96 12.75
N GLY A 182 24.52 -35.15 12.23
CA GLY A 182 25.74 -34.98 13.02
C GLY A 182 25.91 -33.55 13.57
N MET A 183 25.62 -32.54 12.74
CA MET A 183 25.63 -31.14 13.16
C MET A 183 24.61 -30.86 14.27
N VAL A 184 23.39 -31.38 14.14
CA VAL A 184 22.34 -31.24 15.16
C VAL A 184 22.74 -31.94 16.46
N CYS A 185 23.26 -33.16 16.41
CA CYS A 185 23.75 -33.85 17.61
C CYS A 185 24.86 -33.05 18.30
N ALA A 186 25.81 -32.49 17.55
CA ALA A 186 26.85 -31.64 18.11
C ALA A 186 26.28 -30.36 18.74
N LEU A 187 25.30 -29.72 18.09
CA LEU A 187 24.62 -28.54 18.61
C LEU A 187 23.90 -28.85 19.93
N VAL A 188 23.11 -29.92 19.97
CA VAL A 188 22.40 -30.36 21.19
C VAL A 188 23.38 -30.68 22.33
N SER A 189 24.51 -31.32 22.02
CA SER A 189 25.54 -31.62 23.02
C SER A 189 26.14 -30.35 23.62
N ARG A 190 26.46 -29.35 22.79
CA ARG A 190 26.95 -28.04 23.25
C ARG A 190 25.91 -27.30 24.08
N GLN A 191 24.67 -27.24 23.60
CA GLN A 191 23.57 -26.59 24.33
C GLN A 191 23.32 -27.25 25.69
N ARG A 192 23.43 -28.59 25.80
CA ARG A 192 23.33 -29.28 27.08
C ARG A 192 24.45 -28.86 28.04
N GLN A 193 25.67 -28.73 27.55
CA GLN A 193 26.81 -28.27 28.36
C GLN A 193 26.60 -26.83 28.84
N GLU A 194 26.21 -25.93 27.95
CA GLU A 194 25.91 -24.53 28.29
C GLU A 194 24.78 -24.42 29.33
N ILE A 195 23.72 -25.23 29.22
CA ILE A 195 22.63 -25.25 30.21
C ILE A 195 23.14 -25.73 31.58
N LEU A 196 24.03 -26.73 31.62
CA LEU A 196 24.60 -27.21 32.88
C LEU A 196 25.51 -26.15 33.51
N GLU A 197 26.29 -25.45 32.70
CA GLU A 197 27.14 -24.35 33.15
C GLU A 197 26.31 -23.18 33.68
N LEU A 198 25.30 -22.72 32.92
CA LEU A 198 24.40 -21.67 33.36
C LEU A 198 23.65 -22.03 34.66
N ARG A 199 23.26 -23.30 34.83
CA ARG A 199 22.65 -23.78 36.07
C ARG A 199 23.62 -23.70 37.25
N ARG A 200 24.87 -24.13 37.07
CA ARG A 200 25.91 -24.01 38.09
C ARG A 200 26.17 -22.55 38.44
N ASP A 201 26.28 -21.68 37.44
CA ASP A 201 26.54 -20.26 37.65
C ASP A 201 25.35 -19.57 38.36
N MET A 202 24.10 -19.97 38.04
CA MET A 202 22.91 -19.55 38.77
C MET A 202 22.92 -20.03 40.23
N GLU A 203 23.33 -21.27 40.48
CA GLU A 203 23.48 -21.80 41.84
C GLU A 203 24.52 -20.99 42.61
N GLU A 204 25.68 -20.68 42.02
CA GLU A 204 26.71 -19.84 42.63
C GLU A 204 26.21 -18.41 42.94
N LEU A 205 25.46 -17.80 42.03
CA LEU A 205 24.87 -16.47 42.25
C LEU A 205 23.73 -16.47 43.28
N SER A 206 23.06 -17.60 43.47
CA SER A 206 22.00 -17.74 44.48
C SER A 206 22.54 -17.85 45.90
N VAL A 207 23.84 -18.03 46.06
CA VAL A 207 24.50 -18.08 47.36
C VAL A 207 24.59 -16.67 47.96
N SER A 208 24.06 -16.49 49.18
CA SER A 208 24.15 -15.19 49.87
C SER A 208 25.59 -14.81 50.20
N SER A 209 25.96 -13.57 49.88
CA SER A 209 27.27 -12.98 50.11
C SER A 209 27.24 -11.77 51.05
N ASP A 210 26.16 -11.61 51.82
CA ASP A 210 25.96 -10.54 52.79
C ASP A 210 26.19 -11.00 54.25
N GLY A 211 26.68 -12.23 54.43
CA GLY A 211 26.88 -12.86 55.73
C GLY A 211 25.60 -13.38 56.41
N THR A 212 24.44 -13.28 55.76
CA THR A 212 23.16 -13.78 56.27
C THR A 212 22.76 -15.07 55.55
N LEU A 213 22.55 -16.15 56.31
CA LEU A 213 22.03 -17.42 55.79
C LEU A 213 20.57 -17.61 56.23
N ILE A 214 19.66 -17.73 55.26
CA ILE A 214 18.30 -18.24 55.48
C ILE A 214 18.24 -19.69 54.99
N TRP A 215 18.42 -20.65 55.88
CA TRP A 215 18.40 -22.07 55.54
C TRP A 215 17.02 -22.68 55.76
N LYS A 216 16.21 -22.74 54.70
CA LYS A 216 14.93 -23.45 54.72
C LYS A 216 15.13 -24.95 54.52
N ILE A 217 14.79 -25.75 55.52
CA ILE A 217 14.87 -27.22 55.43
C ILE A 217 13.60 -27.75 54.74
N ALA A 218 13.68 -27.95 53.43
CA ALA A 218 12.62 -28.62 52.67
C ALA A 218 12.45 -30.08 53.13
N ASP A 219 11.21 -30.57 53.09
CA ASP A 219 10.81 -31.93 53.50
C ASP A 219 11.23 -32.33 54.92
N TYR A 220 11.07 -31.39 55.87
CA TYR A 220 11.50 -31.56 57.26
C TYR A 220 11.04 -32.88 57.90
N ALA A 221 9.76 -33.25 57.75
CA ALA A 221 9.20 -34.45 58.37
C ALA A 221 9.94 -35.74 57.94
N ARG A 222 10.24 -35.87 56.64
CA ARG A 222 11.00 -37.00 56.10
C ARG A 222 12.44 -36.99 56.62
N LYS A 223 13.11 -35.84 56.56
CA LYS A 223 14.50 -35.68 57.02
C LYS A 223 14.65 -35.96 58.53
N LEU A 224 13.66 -35.58 59.33
CA LEU A 224 13.63 -35.89 60.75
C LEU A 224 13.46 -37.40 61.00
N GLN A 225 12.61 -38.09 60.23
CA GLN A 225 12.45 -39.54 60.34
C GLN A 225 13.76 -40.27 60.01
N GLU A 226 14.48 -39.83 58.97
CA GLU A 226 15.81 -40.34 58.62
C GLU A 226 16.82 -40.12 59.74
N ALA A 227 16.81 -38.93 60.35
CA ALA A 227 17.67 -38.58 61.48
C ALA A 227 17.35 -39.35 62.77
N LYS A 228 16.12 -39.87 62.91
CA LYS A 228 15.74 -40.77 64.01
C LYS A 228 16.19 -42.20 63.77
N ALA A 229 16.20 -42.63 62.50
CA ALA A 229 16.65 -43.96 62.11
C ALA A 229 18.18 -44.12 62.18
N ARG A 230 18.93 -43.03 62.02
CA ARG A 230 20.40 -43.01 62.04
C ARG A 230 20.91 -42.19 63.22
N SER A 231 21.73 -42.80 64.08
CA SER A 231 22.40 -42.06 65.16
C SER A 231 23.36 -41.02 64.57
N ASN A 232 23.38 -39.81 65.16
CA ASN A 232 24.26 -38.69 64.77
C ASN A 232 24.16 -38.27 63.30
N TYR A 233 22.96 -38.27 62.72
CA TYR A 233 22.77 -37.85 61.34
C TYR A 233 22.82 -36.33 61.18
N GLU A 234 23.85 -35.85 60.49
CA GLU A 234 24.15 -34.44 60.26
C GLU A 234 23.62 -33.97 58.89
N PHE A 235 22.98 -32.80 58.87
CA PHE A 235 22.62 -32.10 57.65
C PHE A 235 23.48 -30.86 57.49
N PHE A 236 23.81 -30.53 56.25
CA PHE A 236 24.56 -29.33 55.93
C PHE A 236 23.69 -28.33 55.17
N SER A 237 23.83 -27.04 55.48
CA SER A 237 23.28 -25.97 54.68
C SER A 237 23.97 -25.90 53.32
N PRO A 238 23.38 -25.25 52.30
CA PRO A 238 24.16 -24.74 51.18
C PRO A 238 25.30 -23.85 51.71
N PRO A 239 26.47 -23.84 51.05
CA PRO A 239 27.54 -22.93 51.42
C PRO A 239 27.09 -21.47 51.24
N PHE A 240 27.59 -20.57 52.08
CA PHE A 240 27.35 -19.12 52.00
C PHE A 240 28.61 -18.33 52.35
N TYR A 241 28.65 -17.05 52.00
CA TYR A 241 29.84 -16.22 52.18
C TYR A 241 29.58 -15.09 53.16
N THR A 242 30.57 -14.79 53.99
CA THR A 242 30.50 -13.64 54.92
C THR A 242 30.50 -12.29 54.20
N HIS A 243 31.11 -12.22 53.01
CA HIS A 243 31.18 -11.05 52.12
C HIS A 243 31.55 -11.54 50.70
N LYS A 244 31.41 -10.70 49.66
CA LYS A 244 31.78 -11.00 48.25
C LYS A 244 33.18 -11.58 48.05
N TYR A 245 34.13 -11.21 48.91
CA TYR A 245 35.52 -11.72 48.93
C TYR A 245 35.90 -12.34 50.29
N GLY A 246 34.89 -12.79 51.05
CA GLY A 246 35.05 -13.30 52.41
C GLY A 246 35.24 -14.81 52.51
N TYR A 247 35.04 -15.35 53.71
CA TYR A 247 35.16 -16.78 53.98
C TYR A 247 33.91 -17.53 53.49
N LYS A 248 34.11 -18.72 52.91
CA LYS A 248 33.04 -19.67 52.58
C LYS A 248 32.70 -20.48 53.84
N LEU A 249 31.46 -20.36 54.31
CA LEU A 249 30.94 -21.03 55.49
C LEU A 249 29.85 -22.04 55.12
N GLN A 250 29.66 -23.02 55.98
CA GLN A 250 28.56 -23.98 55.90
C GLN A 250 28.10 -24.26 57.34
N VAL A 251 26.78 -24.30 57.56
CA VAL A 251 26.22 -24.65 58.87
C VAL A 251 25.83 -26.12 58.84
N SER A 252 26.10 -26.83 59.93
CA SER A 252 25.55 -28.16 60.14
C SER A 252 24.45 -28.16 61.21
N ALA A 253 23.47 -29.05 61.04
CA ALA A 253 22.37 -29.22 61.97
C ALA A 253 22.03 -30.71 62.16
N PHE A 254 21.77 -31.08 63.42
CA PHE A 254 21.31 -32.41 63.81
C PHE A 254 19.83 -32.31 64.16
N LEU A 255 18.95 -32.69 63.24
CA LEU A 255 17.50 -32.51 63.44
C LEU A 255 16.92 -33.36 64.58
N ASN A 256 17.60 -34.47 64.92
CA ASN A 256 17.25 -35.33 66.05
C ASN A 256 18.15 -35.10 67.29
N GLY A 257 18.95 -34.02 67.28
CA GLY A 257 19.95 -33.73 68.31
C GLY A 257 21.16 -34.67 68.26
N ASN A 258 22.25 -34.25 68.89
CA ASN A 258 23.50 -35.00 69.04
C ASN A 258 24.00 -35.03 70.50
N GLY A 259 23.15 -34.61 71.45
CA GLY A 259 23.44 -34.62 72.89
C GLY A 259 24.44 -33.57 73.38
N SER A 260 24.81 -32.59 72.53
CA SER A 260 25.79 -31.53 72.86
C SER A 260 25.15 -30.19 73.29
N GLY A 261 23.85 -30.17 73.54
CA GLY A 261 23.05 -28.97 73.81
C GLY A 261 22.78 -28.72 75.28
#